data_AF-A0A1I4RQ46-F1
#
_entry.id   AF-A0A1I4RQ46-F1
#
_cell.length_a   1.000
_cell.length_b   1.000
_cell.length_c   1.000
_cell.angle_alpha   90.00
_cell.angle_beta   90.00
_cell.angle_gamma   90.00
#
_symmetry.space_group_name_H-M   'P 1'
#
loop_
_entity.id
_entity.type
_entity.pdbx_description
1 polymer ?
#
loop_
_entity_poly.entity_id
_entity_poly.type
_entity_poly.pdbx_seq_one_letter_code
_entity_poly.pdbx_strand_id
1 'polypeptide(L)'
;MSSNDTAAVIGDLRVPEPDLTPQEAIARAAAMRPTLRENRVKAAEEGKYSAELHKAFEDAGFYRLVQPRKYGGYEFGLETYYRTMIEISRGDPGIGWCLTLGTGHTIPLVAHFPEQVVRAAFGEDGAFIAPHSATPPRCARPHGRWIPPHWGVAVLVRCPVLDPRDGEHDHPGRGQ
;
A
#
# COMPACT_ATOMS: atom_id res chain seq x y z
N MET A 1 -4.09 38.39 -10.17
CA MET A 1 -4.55 37.68 -8.95
C MET A 1 -4.68 36.22 -9.35
N SER A 2 -3.54 35.54 -9.54
CA SER A 2 -2.73 34.84 -8.54
C SER A 2 -3.46 33.67 -7.88
N SER A 3 -2.95 32.49 -8.22
CA SER A 3 -2.90 31.25 -7.44
C SER A 3 -4.19 30.43 -7.25
N ASN A 4 -4.26 29.33 -7.99
CA ASN A 4 -4.45 28.01 -7.39
C ASN A 4 -3.52 27.01 -8.11
N ASP A 5 -2.23 27.34 -8.07
CA ASP A 5 -1.13 26.40 -8.29
C ASP A 5 -0.95 25.59 -6.98
N THR A 6 -1.86 24.65 -6.76
CA THR A 6 -1.68 23.62 -5.70
C THR A 6 -2.00 22.23 -6.26
N ALA A 7 -1.71 22.01 -7.54
CA ALA A 7 -1.20 20.70 -7.92
C ALA A 7 0.27 20.70 -7.49
N ALA A 8 0.51 20.52 -6.19
CA ALA A 8 1.85 20.35 -5.68
C ALA A 8 2.52 19.28 -6.56
N VAL A 9 3.50 19.72 -7.34
CA VAL A 9 4.41 18.85 -8.06
C VAL A 9 5.21 18.17 -6.97
N ILE A 10 4.63 17.11 -6.39
CA ILE A 10 5.37 16.13 -5.63
C ILE A 10 6.44 15.62 -6.59
N GLY A 11 7.70 15.79 -6.21
CA GLY A 11 8.86 15.63 -7.07
C GLY A 11 8.92 14.29 -7.80
N ASP A 12 9.81 14.19 -8.77
CA ASP A 12 10.05 12.96 -9.54
C ASP A 12 10.28 11.77 -8.59
N LEU A 13 9.25 10.94 -8.42
CA LEU A 13 9.30 9.80 -7.51
C LEU A 13 10.35 8.82 -8.03
N ARG A 14 11.46 8.72 -7.30
CA ARG A 14 12.58 7.88 -7.69
C ARG A 14 12.30 6.42 -7.34
N VAL A 15 12.51 5.54 -8.32
CA VAL A 15 12.57 4.09 -8.08
C VAL A 15 13.86 3.79 -7.26
N PRO A 16 13.77 3.18 -6.07
CA PRO A 16 14.93 3.01 -5.18
C PRO A 16 16.10 2.23 -5.80
N GLU A 17 15.83 1.09 -6.43
CA GLU A 17 16.82 0.24 -7.11
C GLU A 17 16.41 0.03 -8.59
N PRO A 18 16.61 1.01 -9.48
CA PRO A 18 16.03 0.99 -10.83
C PRO A 18 16.47 -0.21 -11.69
N ASP A 19 17.61 -0.80 -11.37
CA ASP A 19 18.21 -1.95 -12.05
C ASP A 19 17.78 -3.30 -11.47
N LEU A 20 16.92 -3.32 -10.44
CA LEU A 20 16.38 -4.55 -9.88
C LEU A 20 15.65 -5.34 -10.97
N THR A 21 16.03 -6.60 -11.14
CA THR A 21 15.42 -7.48 -12.14
C THR A 21 14.32 -8.35 -11.52
N PRO A 22 13.36 -8.84 -12.34
CA PRO A 22 12.36 -9.82 -11.91
C PRO A 22 12.96 -11.07 -11.25
N GLN A 23 14.06 -11.59 -11.81
CA GLN A 23 14.72 -12.79 -11.32
C GLN A 23 15.35 -12.56 -9.95
N GLU A 24 15.97 -11.40 -9.73
CA GLU A 24 16.54 -11.02 -8.44
C GLU A 24 15.45 -10.83 -7.39
N ALA A 25 14.32 -10.20 -7.71
CA ALA A 25 13.20 -10.06 -6.78
C ALA A 25 12.67 -11.42 -6.30
N ILE A 26 12.53 -12.38 -7.22
CA ILE A 26 12.13 -13.76 -6.89
C ILE A 26 13.20 -14.44 -6.03
N ALA A 27 14.49 -14.27 -6.37
CA ALA A 27 15.60 -14.84 -5.62
C ALA A 27 15.70 -14.28 -4.19
N ARG A 28 15.48 -12.97 -4.00
CA ARG A 28 15.40 -12.32 -2.68
C ARG A 28 14.31 -12.96 -1.83
N ALA A 29 13.12 -13.20 -2.40
CA ALA A 29 12.04 -13.85 -1.68
C ALA A 29 12.36 -15.30 -1.30
N ALA A 30 13.00 -16.05 -2.21
CA ALA A 30 13.45 -17.41 -1.94
C ALA A 30 14.46 -17.47 -0.78
N ALA A 31 15.38 -16.50 -0.73
CA ALA A 31 16.41 -16.40 0.31
C ALA A 31 15.83 -16.08 1.70
N MET A 32 14.66 -15.43 1.78
CA MET A 32 14.02 -15.10 3.06
C MET A 32 13.28 -16.27 3.73
N ARG A 33 13.05 -17.39 3.02
CA ARG A 33 12.28 -18.54 3.53
C ARG A 33 12.74 -19.04 4.92
N PRO A 34 14.04 -19.16 5.24
CA PRO A 34 14.49 -19.57 6.57
C PRO A 34 14.04 -18.58 7.67
N THR A 35 14.26 -17.28 7.47
CA THR A 35 13.84 -16.23 8.40
C THR A 35 12.33 -16.21 8.62
N LEU A 36 11.54 -16.44 7.56
CA LEU A 36 10.08 -16.54 7.67
C LEU A 36 9.66 -17.73 8.54
N ARG A 37 10.32 -18.88 8.39
CA ARG A 37 10.04 -20.09 9.20
C ARG A 37 10.39 -19.92 10.67
N GLU A 38 11.44 -19.16 10.97
CA GLU A 38 11.83 -18.81 12.33
C GLU A 38 10.81 -17.89 12.99
N ASN A 39 10.23 -16.96 12.24
CA ASN A 39 9.26 -15.98 12.74
C ASN A 39 7.81 -16.50 12.79
N ARG A 40 7.50 -17.66 12.21
CA ARG A 40 6.12 -18.15 12.02
C ARG A 40 5.30 -18.22 13.32
N VAL A 41 5.90 -18.69 14.43
CA VAL A 41 5.18 -18.90 15.69
C VAL A 41 4.78 -17.55 16.27
N LYS A 42 5.73 -16.63 16.36
CA LYS A 42 5.50 -15.25 16.80
C LYS A 42 4.45 -14.56 15.92
N ALA A 43 4.56 -14.70 14.60
CA ALA A 43 3.62 -14.08 13.67
C ALA A 43 2.19 -14.62 13.81
N ALA A 44 2.04 -15.93 14.10
CA ALA A 44 0.76 -16.54 14.35
C ALA A 44 0.14 -16.09 15.69
N GLU A 45 0.95 -15.97 16.74
CA GLU A 45 0.52 -15.47 18.06
C GLU A 45 0.11 -13.99 18.01
N GLU A 46 0.85 -13.16 17.28
CA GLU A 46 0.57 -11.72 17.14
C GLU A 46 -0.52 -11.40 16.09
N GLY A 47 -0.82 -12.35 15.19
CA GLY A 47 -1.71 -12.15 14.05
C GLY A 47 -1.16 -11.21 12.97
N LYS A 48 0.16 -10.92 12.99
CA LYS A 48 0.87 -10.06 12.04
C LYS A 48 2.36 -10.44 12.01
N TYR A 49 3.06 -10.11 10.92
CA TYR A 49 4.52 -10.19 10.91
C TYR A 49 5.14 -9.02 11.68
N SER A 50 6.38 -9.21 12.13
CA SER A 50 7.08 -8.24 12.97
C SER A 50 7.53 -6.99 12.18
N ALA A 51 7.89 -5.93 12.89
CA ALA A 51 8.41 -4.70 12.27
C ALA A 51 9.75 -4.95 11.54
N GLU A 52 10.55 -5.90 12.01
CA GLU A 52 11.80 -6.29 11.37
C GLU A 52 11.55 -6.96 10.02
N LEU A 53 10.56 -7.86 9.96
CA LEU A 53 10.14 -8.47 8.69
C LEU A 53 9.53 -7.44 7.74
N HIS A 54 8.75 -6.50 8.27
CA HIS A 54 8.23 -5.39 7.47
C HIS A 54 9.36 -4.60 6.79
N LYS A 55 10.37 -4.21 7.56
CA LYS A 55 11.54 -3.52 7.03
C LYS A 55 12.31 -4.37 6.03
N ALA A 56 12.48 -5.67 6.29
CA ALA A 56 13.11 -6.56 5.33
C ALA A 56 12.35 -6.62 3.99
N PHE A 57 11.01 -6.62 4.00
CA PHE A 57 10.20 -6.57 2.77
C PHE A 57 10.29 -5.24 2.04
N GLU A 58 10.35 -4.13 2.79
CA GLU A 58 10.58 -2.79 2.24
C GLU A 58 11.95 -2.70 1.56
N ASP A 59 13.01 -3.11 2.26
CA ASP A 59 14.39 -3.11 1.76
C ASP A 59 14.56 -4.06 0.57
N ALA A 60 13.79 -5.15 0.50
CA ALA A 60 13.77 -6.05 -0.66
C ALA A 60 12.96 -5.51 -1.85
N GLY A 61 12.22 -4.41 -1.67
CA GLY A 61 11.41 -3.78 -2.70
C GLY A 61 10.04 -4.44 -2.95
N PHE A 62 9.58 -5.33 -2.06
CA PHE A 62 8.39 -6.14 -2.32
C PHE A 62 7.11 -5.34 -2.39
N TYR A 63 6.98 -4.25 -1.63
CA TYR A 63 5.80 -3.37 -1.68
C TYR A 63 5.67 -2.59 -3.00
N ARG A 64 6.74 -2.52 -3.79
CA ARG A 64 6.82 -1.71 -5.01
C ARG A 64 6.81 -2.54 -6.30
N LEU A 65 6.65 -3.86 -6.23
CA LEU A 65 6.80 -4.78 -7.38
C LEU A 65 5.88 -4.43 -8.57
N VAL A 66 4.59 -4.24 -8.31
CA VAL A 66 3.56 -3.97 -9.34
C VAL A 66 3.17 -2.50 -9.44
N GLN A 67 3.78 -1.67 -8.60
CA GLN A 67 3.50 -0.24 -8.57
C GLN A 67 4.06 0.42 -9.84
N PRO A 68 3.29 1.31 -10.51
CA PRO A 68 3.76 2.00 -11.70
C PRO A 68 5.03 2.82 -11.46
N ARG A 69 5.90 2.90 -12.47
CA ARG A 69 7.16 3.67 -12.40
C ARG A 69 6.93 5.15 -12.12
N LYS A 70 5.87 5.73 -12.68
CA LYS A 70 5.47 7.13 -12.41
C LYS A 70 5.12 7.42 -10.94
N TYR A 71 4.93 6.37 -10.13
CA TYR A 71 4.71 6.49 -8.69
C TYR A 71 5.90 5.96 -7.88
N GLY A 72 7.07 5.72 -8.50
CA GLY A 72 8.26 5.21 -7.79
C GLY A 72 8.28 3.69 -7.58
N GLY A 73 7.53 2.93 -8.37
CA GLY A 73 7.52 1.46 -8.34
C GLY A 73 8.34 0.81 -9.45
N TYR A 74 8.44 -0.53 -9.41
CA TYR A 74 9.21 -1.32 -10.38
C TYR A 74 8.42 -1.66 -11.66
N GLU A 75 7.09 -1.60 -11.59
CA GLU A 75 6.16 -1.92 -12.69
C GLU A 75 6.46 -3.29 -13.32
N PHE A 76 6.80 -4.27 -12.49
CA PHE A 76 6.95 -5.65 -12.93
C PHE A 76 5.59 -6.26 -13.29
N GLY A 77 5.61 -7.26 -14.16
CA GLY A 77 4.42 -8.02 -14.54
C GLY A 77 3.87 -8.87 -13.39
N LEU A 78 2.59 -9.22 -13.49
CA LEU A 78 1.91 -10.06 -12.48
C LEU A 78 2.56 -11.44 -12.30
N GLU A 79 3.20 -11.99 -13.34
CA GLU A 79 3.96 -13.24 -13.22
C GLU A 79 5.08 -13.11 -12.17
N THR A 80 5.90 -12.06 -12.26
CA THR A 80 6.97 -11.78 -11.31
C THR A 80 6.41 -11.61 -9.91
N TYR A 81 5.37 -10.81 -9.76
CA TYR A 81 4.70 -10.57 -8.49
C TYR A 81 4.21 -11.87 -7.84
N TYR A 82 3.44 -12.69 -8.54
CA TYR A 82 2.94 -13.95 -7.98
C TYR A 82 4.06 -14.95 -7.69
N ARG A 83 5.08 -15.04 -8.55
CA ARG A 83 6.25 -15.90 -8.29
C ARG A 83 6.97 -15.48 -7.01
N THR A 84 7.16 -14.17 -6.79
CA THR A 84 7.72 -13.64 -5.54
C THR A 84 6.83 -13.96 -4.34
N MET A 85 5.50 -13.80 -4.45
CA MET A 85 4.59 -14.13 -3.34
C MET A 85 4.53 -15.63 -3.03
N ILE A 86 4.63 -16.49 -4.04
CA ILE A 86 4.75 -17.95 -3.86
C ILE A 86 6.02 -18.29 -3.09
N GLU A 87 7.15 -17.64 -3.39
CA GLU A 87 8.41 -17.82 -2.68
C GLU A 87 8.30 -17.48 -1.19
N ILE A 88 7.68 -16.34 -0.86
CA ILE A 88 7.41 -15.94 0.53
C ILE A 88 6.47 -16.94 1.21
N SER A 89 5.41 -17.37 0.52
CA SER A 89 4.40 -18.29 1.05
C SER A 89 4.96 -19.70 1.32
N ARG A 90 6.04 -20.11 0.63
CA ARG A 90 6.79 -21.34 0.93
C ARG A 90 7.59 -21.25 2.24
N GLY A 91 7.87 -20.04 2.72
CA GLY A 91 8.41 -19.77 4.05
C GLY A 91 7.31 -19.85 5.10
N ASP A 92 6.27 -19.02 4.93
CA ASP A 92 5.06 -19.01 5.75
C ASP A 92 3.84 -18.49 4.96
N PRO A 93 2.74 -19.26 4.85
CA PRO A 93 1.56 -18.84 4.09
C PRO A 93 0.81 -17.63 4.67
N GLY A 94 0.80 -17.45 5.99
CA GLY A 94 0.10 -16.34 6.64
C GLY A 94 0.80 -15.00 6.40
N ILE A 95 2.13 -14.99 6.53
CA ILE A 95 2.98 -13.84 6.20
C ILE A 95 2.90 -13.56 4.69
N GLY A 96 2.97 -14.60 3.86
CA GLY A 96 2.81 -14.50 2.41
C GLY A 96 1.47 -13.85 2.02
N TRP A 97 0.37 -14.25 2.66
CA TRP A 97 -0.94 -13.63 2.48
C TRP A 97 -0.94 -12.14 2.82
N CYS A 98 -0.39 -11.78 3.99
CA CYS A 98 -0.35 -10.38 4.44
C CYS A 98 0.48 -9.49 3.49
N LEU A 99 1.65 -9.97 3.03
CA LEU A 99 2.48 -9.24 2.08
C LEU A 99 1.81 -9.11 0.70
N THR A 100 1.20 -10.19 0.22
CA THR A 100 0.49 -10.24 -1.06
C THR A 100 -0.58 -9.16 -1.10
N LEU A 101 -1.49 -9.14 -0.11
CA LEU A 101 -2.57 -8.16 -0.07
C LEU A 101 -2.05 -6.73 0.10
N GLY A 102 -1.14 -6.49 1.03
CA GLY A 102 -0.59 -5.15 1.26
C GLY A 102 0.01 -4.53 0.00
N THR A 103 0.78 -5.33 -0.74
CA THR A 103 1.41 -4.91 -2.01
C THR A 103 0.39 -4.81 -3.16
N GLY A 104 -0.47 -5.82 -3.26
CA GLY A 104 -1.38 -6.01 -4.39
C GLY A 104 -2.48 -4.96 -4.48
N HIS A 105 -2.86 -4.34 -3.37
CA HIS A 105 -3.88 -3.29 -3.36
C HIS A 105 -3.48 -2.00 -4.10
N THR A 106 -2.23 -1.87 -4.50
CA THR A 106 -1.81 -0.88 -5.49
C THR A 106 -2.58 -1.01 -6.82
N ILE A 107 -2.89 -2.24 -7.25
CA ILE A 107 -3.60 -2.50 -8.50
C ILE A 107 -5.01 -1.88 -8.49
N PRO A 108 -5.90 -2.22 -7.54
CA PRO A 108 -7.22 -1.59 -7.48
C PRO A 108 -7.15 -0.09 -7.17
N LEU A 109 -6.16 0.40 -6.42
CA LEU A 109 -5.95 1.83 -6.22
C LEU A 109 -5.78 2.54 -7.57
N VAL A 110 -4.81 2.09 -8.37
CA VAL A 110 -4.47 2.73 -9.65
C VAL A 110 -5.56 2.50 -10.71
N ALA A 111 -6.28 1.37 -10.65
CA ALA A 111 -7.29 1.02 -11.64
C ALA A 111 -8.66 1.70 -11.41
N HIS A 112 -9.02 2.03 -10.17
CA HIS A 112 -10.39 2.46 -9.84
C HIS A 112 -10.51 3.89 -9.37
N PHE A 113 -9.41 4.55 -9.01
CA PHE A 113 -9.46 5.91 -8.46
C PHE A 113 -8.92 6.95 -9.45
N PRO A 114 -9.44 8.20 -9.40
CA PRO A 114 -8.90 9.31 -10.17
C PRO A 114 -7.43 9.59 -9.85
N GLU A 115 -6.67 10.11 -10.82
CA GLU A 115 -5.23 10.33 -10.68
C GLU A 115 -4.85 11.18 -9.45
N GLN A 116 -5.65 12.19 -9.11
CA GLN A 116 -5.41 13.01 -7.93
C GLN A 116 -5.47 12.21 -6.62
N VAL A 117 -6.37 11.22 -6.53
CA VAL A 117 -6.49 10.34 -5.36
C VAL A 117 -5.31 9.37 -5.31
N VAL A 118 -4.95 8.81 -6.47
CA VAL A 118 -3.81 7.90 -6.59
C VAL A 118 -2.52 8.61 -6.20
N ARG A 119 -2.29 9.84 -6.70
CA ARG A 119 -1.12 10.66 -6.37
C ARG A 119 -1.08 11.00 -4.87
N ALA A 120 -2.20 11.40 -4.29
CA ALA A 120 -2.28 11.66 -2.85
C ALA A 120 -1.98 10.39 -2.02
N ALA A 121 -2.42 9.22 -2.47
CA ALA A 121 -2.20 7.96 -1.77
C ALA A 121 -0.73 7.51 -1.76
N PHE A 122 0.03 7.78 -2.83
CA PHE A 122 1.46 7.46 -2.89
C PHE A 122 2.35 8.46 -2.15
N GLY A 123 1.85 9.66 -1.84
CA GLY A 123 2.61 10.67 -1.10
C GLY A 123 3.92 11.09 -1.77
N GLU A 124 4.84 11.63 -0.98
CA GLU A 124 6.13 12.17 -1.45
C GLU A 124 7.23 11.11 -1.62
N ASP A 125 7.11 9.98 -0.93
CA ASP A 125 8.10 8.90 -0.97
C ASP A 125 7.68 7.76 -1.92
N GLY A 126 6.44 7.79 -2.42
CA GLY A 126 5.88 6.72 -3.25
C GLY A 126 5.61 5.44 -2.47
N ALA A 127 5.65 5.45 -1.14
CA ALA A 127 5.38 4.25 -0.35
C ALA A 127 3.87 4.05 -0.22
N PHE A 128 3.37 2.90 -0.66
CA PHE A 128 1.95 2.57 -0.51
C PHE A 128 1.75 1.13 -0.07
N ILE A 129 1.02 0.97 1.03
CA ILE A 129 0.56 -0.32 1.52
C ILE A 129 -0.76 -0.08 2.25
N ALA A 130 -1.82 -0.76 1.83
CA ALA A 130 -3.14 -0.55 2.41
C ALA A 130 -3.87 -1.88 2.59
N PRO A 131 -4.76 -2.01 3.60
CA PRO A 131 -5.79 -3.02 3.58
C PRO A 131 -6.90 -2.65 2.59
N HIS A 132 -7.57 -3.65 2.03
CA HIS A 132 -8.78 -3.47 1.25
C HIS A 132 -9.76 -4.58 1.62
N SER A 133 -11.04 -4.20 1.69
CA SER A 133 -12.14 -5.15 1.81
C SER A 133 -13.16 -4.82 0.74
N ALA A 134 -13.53 -5.82 -0.05
CA ALA A 134 -14.60 -5.72 -1.04
C ALA A 134 -15.99 -5.91 -0.40
N THR A 135 -16.06 -6.23 0.90
CA THR A 135 -17.34 -6.34 1.61
C THR A 135 -17.93 -4.94 1.76
N PRO A 136 -19.10 -4.65 1.18
CA PRO A 136 -19.70 -3.34 1.31
C PRO A 136 -19.97 -3.05 2.79
N PRO A 137 -19.58 -1.88 3.31
CA PRO A 137 -19.90 -1.53 4.69
C PRO A 137 -21.43 -1.54 4.85
N ARG A 138 -21.93 -2.19 5.91
CA ARG A 138 -23.38 -2.31 6.18
C ARG A 138 -24.11 -0.96 6.25
N CYS A 139 -23.37 0.13 6.50
CA CYS A 139 -23.88 1.49 6.43
C CYS A 139 -22.81 2.42 5.83
N ALA A 140 -23.13 3.05 4.69
CA ALA A 140 -22.45 4.24 4.22
C ALA A 140 -23.52 5.33 4.04
N ARG A 141 -23.39 6.45 4.75
CA ARG A 141 -24.15 7.67 4.40
C ARG A 141 -23.29 8.53 3.47
N PRO A 142 -23.86 9.08 2.39
CA PRO A 142 -23.20 10.18 1.70
C PRO A 142 -23.08 11.36 2.68
N HIS A 143 -21.92 12.02 2.74
CA HIS A 143 -21.60 13.23 3.54
C HIS A 143 -21.01 13.07 4.97
N GLY A 144 -20.15 12.08 5.20
CA GLY A 144 -19.13 12.21 6.27
C GLY A 144 -19.56 11.78 7.70
N ARG A 145 -19.25 10.50 7.99
CA ARG A 145 -19.08 9.80 9.30
C ARG A 145 -20.38 9.55 10.11
N TRP A 146 -20.67 8.33 10.62
CA TRP A 146 -19.85 7.47 11.49
C TRP A 146 -20.00 5.95 11.24
N ILE A 147 -18.98 5.20 11.68
CA ILE A 147 -18.67 3.79 11.42
C ILE A 147 -18.88 2.96 12.70
N PRO A 148 -19.55 1.79 12.65
CA PRO A 148 -18.81 0.56 12.96
C PRO A 148 -19.30 -0.69 12.20
N PRO A 149 -18.55 -1.23 11.22
CA PRO A 149 -18.55 -2.66 10.98
C PRO A 149 -17.40 -3.30 11.77
N HIS A 150 -17.63 -4.51 12.22
CA HIS A 150 -16.56 -5.46 12.48
C HIS A 150 -15.80 -5.64 11.15
N TRP A 151 -14.56 -5.17 11.10
CA TRP A 151 -13.71 -5.37 9.93
C TRP A 151 -13.28 -6.84 9.93
N GLY A 152 -13.92 -7.66 9.11
CA GLY A 152 -13.36 -8.95 8.72
C GLY A 152 -12.06 -8.71 7.96
N VAL A 153 -10.97 -9.30 8.47
CA VAL A 153 -9.60 -9.33 7.90
C VAL A 153 -9.04 -7.95 7.51
N ALA A 154 -8.87 -7.05 8.48
CA ALA A 154 -8.02 -5.88 8.33
C ALA A 154 -6.59 -6.21 8.78
N VAL A 155 -5.68 -6.44 7.83
CA VAL A 155 -4.23 -6.42 8.14
C VAL A 155 -3.80 -4.96 8.16
N LEU A 156 -3.52 -4.45 9.36
CA LEU A 156 -3.17 -3.05 9.58
C LEU A 156 -1.88 -2.72 8.82
N VAL A 157 -1.98 -1.89 7.79
CA VAL A 157 -0.82 -1.17 7.25
C VAL A 157 -1.12 0.32 7.19
N ARG A 158 -0.07 1.11 7.47
CA ARG A 158 -0.07 2.54 7.75
C ARG A 158 -0.69 3.33 6.59
N CYS A 159 -1.96 3.69 6.75
CA CYS A 159 -2.60 4.75 6.00
C CYS A 159 -2.57 6.01 6.89
N PRO A 160 -1.80 7.06 6.58
CA PRO A 160 -1.96 8.34 7.25
C PRO A 160 -3.36 8.84 6.88
N VAL A 161 -4.24 8.85 7.87
CA VAL A 161 -5.57 9.45 7.75
C VAL A 161 -5.37 10.92 7.37
N LEU A 162 -5.80 11.29 6.17
CA LEU A 162 -6.03 12.69 5.79
C LEU A 162 -6.97 13.31 6.85
N ASP A 163 -6.49 14.33 7.57
CA ASP A 163 -7.32 15.10 8.50
C ASP A 163 -8.34 15.89 7.66
N PRO A 164 -9.65 15.73 7.87
CA PRO A 164 -10.67 16.46 7.13
C PRO A 164 -10.64 17.98 7.30
N ARG A 165 -9.78 18.51 8.19
CA ARG A 165 -9.73 19.93 8.55
C ARG A 165 -8.89 20.81 7.62
N ASP A 166 -8.19 20.24 6.64
CA ASP A 166 -7.27 21.00 5.77
C ASP A 166 -7.94 21.61 4.52
N GLY A 167 -9.27 21.77 4.49
CA GLY A 167 -10.00 22.19 3.27
C GLY A 167 -11.18 23.16 3.46
N GLU A 168 -11.31 23.84 4.59
CA GLU A 168 -12.42 24.78 4.80
C GLU A 168 -12.08 26.17 4.22
N HIS A 169 -12.32 26.35 2.92
CA HIS A 169 -12.38 27.68 2.30
C HIS A 169 -13.73 28.33 2.60
N ASP A 170 -13.66 29.43 3.35
CA ASP A 170 -14.77 30.32 3.73
C ASP A 170 -15.52 30.86 2.50
N HIS A 171 -16.83 30.63 2.44
CA HIS A 171 -17.73 31.20 1.44
C HIS A 171 -18.53 32.34 2.08
N PRO A 172 -18.53 33.57 1.50
CA PRO A 172 -19.16 34.73 2.14
C PRO A 172 -20.69 34.62 2.10
N GLY A 173 -21.30 35.01 3.22
CA GLY A 173 -22.72 34.85 3.52
C GLY A 173 -23.69 35.48 2.53
N ARG A 174 -24.84 34.82 2.36
CA ARG A 174 -26.05 35.44 1.80
C ARG A 174 -26.85 36.05 2.93
N GLY A 175 -26.94 37.37 2.93
CA GLY A 175 -27.97 38.11 3.65
C GLY A 175 -29.25 38.24 2.82
N GLN A 176 -30.33 38.43 3.57
CA GLN A 176 -31.74 38.67 3.23
C GLN A 176 -32.58 37.42 2.93
#